data_AF-A0A5C7B3H4-F1
#
_entry.id   AF-A0A5C7B3H4-F1
#
_cell.length_a   1.000
_cell.length_b   1.000
_cell.length_c   1.000
_cell.angle_alpha   90.00
_cell.angle_beta   90.00
_cell.angle_gamma   90.00
#
_symmetry.space_group_name_H-M   'P 1'
#
loop_
_entity.id
_entity.type
_entity.pdbx_description
1 polymer ?
#
loop_
_entity_poly.entity_id
_entity_poly.type
_entity_poly.pdbx_seq_one_letter_code
_entity_poly.pdbx_strand_id
1 'polypeptide(L)' 'MRNSSVWIVMVFSLLACSDDDKTKRIEIKLLGTWQLSEVYSDPGDGSGYFTSIDSEKILTFLSSGTINSNA' A
#
# COMPACT_ATOMS: atom_id res chain seq x y z
N MET A 1 -13.61 -21.33 -41.78
CA MET A 1 -14.45 -21.06 -40.60
C MET A 1 -13.99 -19.74 -40.02
N ARG A 2 -14.77 -18.68 -40.24
CA ARG A 2 -14.43 -17.31 -39.83
C ARG A 2 -14.33 -17.30 -38.30
N ASN A 3 -13.20 -16.84 -37.80
CA ASN A 3 -12.74 -16.59 -36.42
C ASN A 3 -13.71 -15.79 -35.50
N SER A 4 -15.02 -15.98 -35.67
CA SER A 4 -16.11 -15.25 -35.02
C SER A 4 -16.10 -15.39 -33.50
N SER A 5 -15.56 -16.49 -32.97
CA SER A 5 -15.48 -16.75 -31.53
C SER A 5 -14.48 -15.86 -30.79
N VAL A 6 -13.43 -15.37 -31.48
CA VAL A 6 -12.39 -14.51 -30.87
C VAL A 6 -12.96 -13.15 -30.51
N TRP A 7 -13.83 -12.61 -31.36
CA TRP A 7 -14.51 -11.33 -31.13
C TRP A 7 -15.42 -11.36 -29.91
N ILE A 8 -16.08 -12.50 -29.67
CA ILE A 8 -16.96 -12.68 -28.52
C ILE A 8 -16.14 -12.63 -27.21
N VAL A 9 -15.00 -13.35 -27.16
CA VAL A 9 -14.11 -13.35 -25.99
C VAL A 9 -13.56 -11.96 -25.70
N MET A 10 -13.18 -11.20 -26.73
CA MET A 10 -12.64 -9.85 -26.57
C MET A 10 -13.66 -8.85 -25.99
N VAL A 11 -14.94 -8.99 -26.35
CA VAL A 11 -16.02 -8.15 -25.82
C VAL A 11 -16.32 -8.48 -24.35
N PHE A 12 -16.28 -9.76 -23.97
CA PHE A 12 -16.51 -10.18 -22.58
C PHE A 12 -15.40 -9.70 -21.63
N SER A 13 -14.16 -9.58 -22.10
CA SER A 13 -13.05 -9.05 -21.29
C SER A 13 -13.24 -7.59 -20.86
N LEU A 14 -14.03 -6.80 -21.60
CA LEU A 14 -14.32 -5.40 -21.27
C LEU A 14 -15.36 -5.24 -20.15
N LEU A 15 -16.14 -6.29 -19.87
CA LEU A 15 -17.16 -6.29 -18.80
C LEU A 15 -16.63 -6.82 -17.46
N ALA A 16 -15.37 -7.25 -17.39
CA ALA A 16 -14.75 -7.78 -16.18
C ALA A 16 -14.29 -6.69 -15.18
N CYS A 17 -14.34 -5.42 -15.58
CA CYS A 17 -14.02 -4.30 -14.70
C CYS A 17 -15.23 -4.01 -13.80
N SER A 18 -15.22 -4.59 -12.60
CA SER A 18 -16.19 -4.33 -11.54
C SER A 18 -15.53 -3.44 -10.49
N ASP A 19 -15.93 -2.17 -10.44
CA ASP A 19 -15.56 -1.29 -9.32
C ASP A 19 -16.38 -1.70 -8.09
N ASP A 20 -15.84 -2.63 -7.29
CA ASP A 20 -16.34 -2.91 -5.94
C ASP A 20 -15.61 -2.05 -4.90
N ASP A 21 -15.29 -0.80 -5.28
CA ASP A 21 -14.77 0.23 -4.40
C ASP A 21 -15.91 0.79 -3.54
N LYS A 22 -16.55 -0.10 -2.76
CA LYS A 22 -17.08 0.32 -1.47
C LYS A 22 -15.86 0.70 -0.66
N THR A 23 -15.53 1.99 -0.71
CA THR A 23 -14.55 2.63 0.15
C THR A 23 -15.03 2.39 1.58
N LYS A 24 -14.70 1.23 2.14
CA LYS A 24 -14.61 1.04 3.58
C LYS A 24 -13.66 2.16 3.98
N ARG A 25 -14.20 3.23 4.57
CA ARG A 25 -13.37 4.21 5.27
C ARG A 25 -12.62 3.39 6.28
N ILE A 26 -11.37 3.07 5.95
CA ILE A 26 -10.46 2.37 6.84
C ILE A 26 -10.36 3.34 8.01
N GLU A 27 -10.94 2.94 9.14
CA GLU A 27 -10.73 3.63 10.40
C GLU A 27 -9.22 3.53 10.67
N ILE A 28 -8.51 4.64 10.46
CA ILE A 28 -7.05 4.67 10.53
C ILE A 28 -6.67 4.40 11.99
N LYS A 29 -6.29 3.15 12.29
CA LYS A 29 -5.82 2.74 13.62
C LYS A 29 -4.45 3.30 13.99
N LEU A 30 -3.78 3.98 13.05
CA LEU A 30 -2.40 4.42 13.19
C LEU A 30 -2.27 5.87 13.70
N LEU A 31 -3.40 6.56 13.95
CA LEU A 31 -3.39 7.93 14.47
C LEU A 31 -2.60 8.03 15.77
N GLY A 32 -1.78 9.07 15.88
CA GLY A 32 -0.94 9.30 17.06
C GLY A 32 0.52 9.54 16.68
N THR A 33 1.36 9.56 17.71
CA THR A 33 2.78 9.88 17.64
C THR A 33 3.61 8.63 17.96
N TRP A 34 4.58 8.33 17.10
CA TRP A 34 5.37 7.10 17.12
C TRP A 34 6.85 7.42 16.99
N GLN A 35 7.70 6.68 17.70
CA GLN A 35 9.16 6.75 17.56
C GLN A 35 9.65 5.65 16.61
N LEU A 36 10.60 5.98 15.73
CA LEU A 36 11.22 5.00 14.85
C LEU A 36 12.17 4.09 15.67
N SER A 37 11.87 2.80 15.74
CA SER A 37 12.67 1.84 16.52
C SER A 37 13.60 0.98 15.68
N GLU A 38 13.25 0.68 14.43
CA GLU A 38 13.99 -0.27 13.59
C GLU A 38 13.93 0.12 12.12
N VAL A 39 14.96 -0.28 11.35
CA VAL A 39 15.03 -0.08 9.90
C VAL A 39 15.27 -1.41 9.22
N TYR A 40 14.47 -1.72 8.20
CA TYR A 40 14.70 -2.85 7.31
C TYR A 40 15.64 -2.42 6.18
N SER A 41 16.69 -3.20 5.94
CA SER A 41 17.65 -2.96 4.84
C SER A 41 17.88 -4.25 4.08
N ASP A 42 17.60 -4.25 2.77
CA ASP A 42 17.72 -5.41 1.87
C ASP A 42 18.56 -5.03 0.64
N PRO A 43 19.64 -5.78 0.33
CA PRO A 43 20.45 -5.56 -0.87
C PRO A 43 19.73 -5.88 -2.20
N GLY A 44 18.53 -6.47 -2.15
CA GLY A 44 17.74 -6.89 -3.31
C GLY A 44 17.81 -8.40 -3.61
N ASP A 45 18.44 -9.19 -2.74
CA ASP A 45 18.52 -10.65 -2.83
C ASP A 45 17.55 -11.37 -1.87
N GLY A 46 16.75 -10.61 -1.12
CA GLY A 46 15.80 -11.13 -0.15
C GLY A 46 16.42 -11.51 1.18
N SER A 47 17.68 -11.15 1.43
CA SER A 47 18.38 -11.38 2.71
C SER A 47 18.18 -10.27 3.74
N GLY A 48 17.33 -9.29 3.44
CA GLY A 48 17.14 -8.14 4.31
C GLY A 48 16.63 -8.51 5.70
N TYR A 49 16.95 -7.66 6.67
CA TYR A 49 16.53 -7.83 8.05
C TYR A 49 16.30 -6.47 8.73
N PHE A 50 15.49 -6.49 9.80
CA PHE A 50 15.29 -5.34 10.66
C PHE A 50 16.48 -5.19 11.59
N THR A 51 17.04 -3.99 11.65
CA THR A 51 18.05 -3.61 12.63
C THR A 51 17.45 -2.57 13.55
N SER A 52 17.47 -2.85 14.86
CA SER A 52 17.07 -1.86 15.86
C SER A 52 18.04 -0.68 15.86
N ILE A 53 17.50 0.52 15.97
CA ILE A 53 18.27 1.77 15.96
C ILE A 53 17.95 2.60 17.19
N ASP A 54 18.93 3.36 17.65
CA ASP A 54 18.70 4.43 18.61
C ASP A 54 18.36 5.70 17.82
N SER A 55 17.08 6.05 17.77
CA SER A 55 16.57 7.13 16.94
C SER A 55 15.71 8.10 17.73
N GLU A 56 16.00 9.39 17.57
CA GLU A 56 15.12 10.45 18.04
C GLU A 56 14.01 10.78 17.02
N LYS A 57 13.85 9.99 15.96
CA LYS A 57 12.86 10.26 14.93
C LYS A 57 11.45 9.95 15.39
N ILE A 58 10.58 10.93 15.25
CA ILE A 58 9.20 10.93 15.69
C ILE A 58 8.30 11.21 14.49
N LEU A 59 7.31 10.34 14.27
CA LEU A 59 6.30 10.44 13.23
C LEU A 59 4.93 10.66 13.87
N THR A 60 4.13 11.60 13.35
CA THR A 60 2.74 11.81 13.79
C THR A 60 1.77 11.63 12.64
N PHE A 61 0.85 10.68 12.79
CA PHE A 61 -0.21 10.40 11.82
C PHE A 61 -1.48 11.15 12.22
N LEU A 62 -1.93 12.05 11.33
CA LEU A 62 -3.08 12.91 11.57
C LEU A 62 -4.33 12.33 10.89
N SER A 63 -5.50 12.64 11.46
CA SER A 63 -6.79 12.23 10.90
C SER A 63 -7.08 12.85 9.52
N SER A 64 -6.34 13.90 9.14
CA SER A 64 -6.35 14.49 7.80
C SER A 64 -5.65 13.63 6.74
N GLY A 65 -4.95 12.55 7.12
CA GLY A 65 -4.11 11.76 6.23
C GLY A 65 -2.70 12.34 6.02
N THR A 66 -2.36 13.42 6.73
CA THR A 66 -1.01 14.01 6.71
C THR A 66 -0.10 13.31 7.74
N ILE A 67 1.17 13.16 7.39
CA ILE A 67 2.22 12.65 8.30
C ILE A 67 3.20 13.77 8.57
N ASN A 68 3.44 14.07 9.84
CA ASN A 68 4.48 15.00 10.29
C ASN A 68 5.69 14.23 10.83
N SER A 69 6.89 14.80 10.66
CA SER A 69 8.15 14.27 11.19
C SER A 69 8.96 15.40 11.82
N ASN A 70 9.76 15.10 12.85
CA ASN A 70 10.84 16.00 13.24
C ASN A 70 11.96 16.00 12.18
N ALA A 71 12.70 17.11 12.12
CA ALA A 71 13.81 17.33 11.20
C ALA A 71 14.98 16.38 11.45
#